data_AF-A0A7C3Z9R2-F1
#
_entry.id   AF-A0A7C3Z9R2-F1
#
_cell.length_a   1.000
_cell.length_b   1.000
_cell.length_c   1.000
_cell.angle_alpha   90.00
_cell.angle_beta   90.00
_cell.angle_gamma   90.00
#
_symmetry.space_group_name_H-M   'P 1'
#
loop_
_entity.id
_entity.type
_entity.pdbx_description
1 polymer ?
#
loop_
_entity_poly.entity_id
_entity_poly.type
_entity_poly.pdbx_seq_one_letter_code
_entity_poly.pdbx_strand_id
1 'polypeptide(L)'
;MIGRILIFITIIFQVFLYSEKIHPRAGTTSASFLKIPVGAYYSSLGGSVINDGEDLSSVFYNPSFAAGYRNKNFYLSHNFHISDIEQSYFAFGNRTKNIFLDSNSYYVFSLNYLSLSGLDRRSGLNELDPFSPSPVEGSFGADDIAVSFSYAFLYENLGLGFSLKYISQKIDNSRGDTLALDIGVVREIKIKEKTYNIDFGINNIGRGIKLQNERYKLPLSYRAGVWRDFEKYELRASFTVLKYIDNYPYFIIGLDKRINSFFSVRMGYKYRFYGNELGFWSGFSTGIGLVYNKFYIDYSLNPYGELGYSHKISLTFKF
;
A
#
# COMPACT_ATOMS: atom_id res chain seq x y z
N MET A 1 -28.02 14.21 -25.30
CA MET A 1 -27.41 13.18 -24.42
C MET A 1 -26.21 12.50 -25.08
N ILE A 2 -26.33 12.07 -26.34
CA ILE A 2 -25.27 11.39 -27.12
C ILE A 2 -23.98 12.22 -27.28
N GLY A 3 -24.07 13.53 -27.55
CA GLY A 3 -22.88 14.38 -27.70
C GLY A 3 -22.04 14.54 -26.43
N ARG A 4 -22.66 14.53 -25.23
CA ARG A 4 -21.92 14.57 -23.96
C ARG A 4 -21.22 13.25 -23.67
N ILE A 5 -21.81 12.12 -24.09
CA ILE A 5 -21.23 10.78 -23.97
C ILE A 5 -20.03 10.64 -24.91
N LEU A 6 -20.15 11.11 -26.16
CA LEU A 6 -19.04 11.10 -27.13
C LEU A 6 -17.87 11.97 -26.70
N ILE A 7 -18.12 13.17 -26.16
CA ILE A 7 -17.05 14.02 -25.60
C ILE A 7 -16.36 13.34 -24.42
N PHE A 8 -17.13 12.69 -23.53
CA PHE A 8 -16.57 11.95 -22.40
C PHE A 8 -15.73 10.75 -22.86
N ILE A 9 -16.20 9.99 -23.85
CA ILE A 9 -15.47 8.87 -24.47
C ILE A 9 -14.20 9.36 -25.18
N THR A 10 -14.24 10.51 -25.84
CA THR A 10 -13.08 11.09 -26.56
C THR A 10 -12.02 11.61 -25.59
N ILE A 11 -12.43 12.24 -24.49
CA ILE A 11 -11.51 12.68 -23.42
C ILE A 11 -10.88 11.46 -22.72
N ILE A 12 -11.67 10.43 -22.44
CA ILE A 12 -11.20 9.12 -21.98
C ILE A 12 -10.14 8.61 -22.97
N PHE A 13 -10.45 8.47 -24.27
CA PHE A 13 -9.53 7.96 -25.29
C PHE A 13 -8.21 8.76 -25.41
N GLN A 14 -8.24 10.09 -25.29
CA GLN A 14 -7.02 10.93 -25.34
C GLN A 14 -6.10 10.77 -24.12
N VAL A 15 -6.63 10.40 -22.95
CA VAL A 15 -5.79 10.06 -21.79
C VAL A 15 -5.01 8.75 -22.02
N PHE A 16 -5.46 7.89 -22.93
CA PHE A 16 -4.87 6.56 -23.20
C PHE A 16 -3.85 6.50 -24.34
N LEU A 17 -3.59 7.61 -25.05
CA LEU A 17 -2.62 7.68 -26.16
C LEU A 17 -1.25 8.24 -25.76
N TYR A 18 -0.98 8.41 -24.47
CA TYR A 18 0.34 8.84 -24.01
C TYR A 18 1.31 7.65 -23.99
N SER A 19 2.43 7.79 -24.71
CA SER A 19 3.61 6.96 -24.50
C SER A 19 3.95 6.98 -23.01
N GLU A 20 4.07 5.80 -22.42
CA GLU A 20 4.48 5.65 -21.03
C GLU A 20 5.85 6.30 -20.83
N LYS A 21 5.95 7.22 -19.88
CA LYS A 21 7.22 7.89 -19.56
C LYS A 21 7.84 7.25 -18.34
N ILE A 22 9.11 6.87 -18.41
CA ILE A 22 9.87 6.45 -17.23
C ILE A 22 10.32 7.69 -16.47
N HIS A 23 10.07 7.72 -15.17
CA HIS A 23 10.49 8.84 -14.34
C HIS A 23 12.04 8.90 -14.28
N PRO A 24 12.69 10.08 -14.40
CA PRO A 24 14.16 10.19 -14.45
C PRO A 24 14.89 9.67 -13.21
N ARG A 25 14.18 9.46 -12.11
CA ARG A 25 14.71 8.90 -10.86
C ARG A 25 14.21 7.48 -10.57
N ALA A 26 13.48 6.85 -11.49
CA ALA A 26 12.97 5.50 -11.29
C ALA A 26 14.11 4.55 -10.90
N GLY A 27 13.89 3.72 -9.88
CA GLY A 27 14.89 2.75 -9.41
C GLY A 27 16.03 3.34 -8.58
N THR A 28 16.01 4.63 -8.24
CA THR A 28 17.09 5.26 -7.43
C THR A 28 16.90 5.15 -5.92
N THR A 29 15.76 4.63 -5.44
CA THR A 29 15.46 4.43 -4.01
C THR A 29 15.74 3.00 -3.58
N SER A 30 16.23 2.83 -2.34
CA SER A 30 16.26 1.54 -1.66
C SER A 30 14.86 1.17 -1.13
N ALA A 31 14.73 0.00 -0.52
CA ALA A 31 13.54 -0.47 0.20
C ALA A 31 12.26 -0.43 -0.63
N SER A 32 12.33 -0.82 -1.91
CA SER A 32 11.19 -0.81 -2.84
C SER A 32 10.00 -1.64 -2.37
N PHE A 33 10.20 -2.65 -1.50
CA PHE A 33 9.12 -3.41 -0.88
C PHE A 33 8.14 -2.52 -0.07
N LEU A 34 8.57 -1.36 0.40
CA LEU A 34 7.71 -0.37 1.08
C LEU A 34 6.68 0.29 0.14
N LYS A 35 6.80 0.08 -1.18
CA LYS A 35 5.80 0.50 -2.17
C LYS A 35 4.75 -0.59 -2.43
N ILE A 36 4.98 -1.82 -2.01
CA ILE A 36 4.07 -2.94 -2.21
C ILE A 36 3.01 -2.90 -1.08
N PRO A 37 1.72 -2.79 -1.42
CA PRO A 37 0.62 -2.80 -0.44
C PRO A 37 0.69 -4.04 0.47
N VAL A 38 0.47 -3.91 1.78
CA VAL A 38 0.60 -5.05 2.71
C VAL A 38 -0.71 -5.81 2.97
N GLY A 39 -1.88 -5.16 2.89
CA GLY A 39 -3.17 -5.79 3.22
C GLY A 39 -4.12 -6.01 2.04
N ALA A 40 -4.90 -7.10 2.06
CA ALA A 40 -5.76 -7.48 0.95
C ALA A 40 -6.90 -6.46 0.75
N TYR A 41 -7.47 -5.93 1.84
CA TYR A 41 -8.45 -4.86 1.79
C TYR A 41 -7.97 -3.67 0.94
N TYR A 42 -6.87 -3.02 1.34
CA TYR A 42 -6.34 -1.85 0.63
C TYR A 42 -5.81 -2.21 -0.76
N SER A 43 -5.27 -3.43 -0.94
CA SER A 43 -4.82 -3.90 -2.26
C SER A 43 -5.99 -4.00 -3.24
N SER A 44 -7.15 -4.50 -2.80
CA SER A 44 -8.36 -4.60 -3.65
C SER A 44 -8.92 -3.25 -4.10
N LEU A 45 -8.59 -2.17 -3.36
CA LEU A 45 -8.95 -0.79 -3.68
C LEU A 45 -7.86 -0.06 -4.49
N GLY A 46 -6.91 -0.78 -5.09
CA GLY A 46 -5.79 -0.20 -5.83
C GLY A 46 -4.80 0.56 -4.95
N GLY A 47 -4.88 0.41 -3.62
CA GLY A 47 -4.14 1.21 -2.64
C GLY A 47 -4.81 2.54 -2.27
N SER A 48 -6.08 2.73 -2.64
CA SER A 48 -6.88 3.90 -2.21
C SER A 48 -7.27 3.77 -0.74
N VAL A 49 -7.46 4.91 -0.08
CA VAL A 49 -7.78 4.97 1.35
C VAL A 49 -9.28 4.91 1.59
N ILE A 50 -9.71 3.87 2.29
CA ILE A 50 -10.99 3.81 2.99
C ILE A 50 -10.65 3.21 4.35
N ASN A 51 -10.81 3.96 5.43
CA ASN A 51 -10.53 3.43 6.75
C ASN A 51 -11.61 2.41 7.14
N ASP A 52 -11.32 1.12 6.97
CA ASP A 52 -12.26 0.05 7.29
C ASP A 52 -12.12 -0.40 8.72
N GLY A 53 -13.03 0.08 9.57
CA GLY A 53 -13.52 -0.64 10.74
C GLY A 53 -12.46 -1.36 11.59
N GLU A 54 -11.27 -0.79 11.77
CA GLU A 54 -10.15 -1.35 12.55
C GLU A 54 -9.25 -2.41 11.87
N ASP A 55 -9.03 -2.32 10.56
CA ASP A 55 -7.94 -3.03 9.86
C ASP A 55 -6.57 -2.44 10.29
N LEU A 56 -5.73 -3.25 10.92
CA LEU A 56 -4.40 -2.81 11.40
C LEU A 56 -3.37 -2.61 10.29
N SER A 57 -3.61 -3.11 9.06
CA SER A 57 -2.78 -2.80 7.91
C SER A 57 -2.89 -1.33 7.48
N SER A 58 -3.91 -0.60 7.94
CA SER A 58 -4.12 0.81 7.64
C SER A 58 -2.95 1.71 8.03
N VAL A 59 -2.24 1.39 9.13
CA VAL A 59 -1.13 2.20 9.64
C VAL A 59 0.08 2.21 8.69
N PHE A 60 0.19 1.20 7.81
CA PHE A 60 1.20 1.19 6.74
C PHE A 60 0.98 2.33 5.73
N TYR A 61 -0.28 2.72 5.51
CA TYR A 61 -0.66 3.78 4.58
C TYR A 61 -0.73 5.14 5.27
N ASN A 62 -1.38 5.19 6.43
CA ASN A 62 -1.51 6.41 7.23
C ASN A 62 -1.69 6.04 8.71
N PRO A 63 -0.73 6.32 9.60
CA PRO A 63 -0.82 5.93 11.01
C PRO A 63 -2.00 6.56 11.75
N SER A 64 -2.51 7.71 11.30
CA SER A 64 -3.65 8.38 11.94
C SER A 64 -4.97 7.61 11.83
N PHE A 65 -5.08 6.65 10.91
CA PHE A 65 -6.28 5.82 10.77
C PHE A 65 -6.62 5.02 12.02
N ALA A 66 -5.61 4.69 12.84
CA ALA A 66 -5.81 3.99 14.10
C ALA A 66 -6.38 4.87 15.23
N ALA A 67 -6.45 6.20 15.07
CA ALA A 67 -6.89 7.12 16.12
C ALA A 67 -8.29 6.81 16.66
N GLY A 68 -9.17 6.28 15.81
CA GLY A 68 -10.54 5.92 16.17
C GLY A 68 -10.74 4.47 16.64
N TYR A 69 -9.71 3.62 16.57
CA TYR A 69 -9.85 2.18 16.80
C TYR A 69 -10.17 1.87 18.27
N ARG A 70 -11.00 0.84 18.50
CA ARG A 70 -11.61 0.45 19.77
C ARG A 70 -11.16 -0.91 20.26
N ASN A 71 -11.17 -1.92 19.40
CA ASN A 71 -10.93 -3.29 19.83
C ASN A 71 -9.44 -3.63 19.84
N LYS A 72 -9.08 -4.63 20.64
CA LYS A 72 -7.75 -5.21 20.61
C LYS A 72 -7.71 -6.19 19.44
N ASN A 73 -6.83 -5.92 18.49
CA ASN A 73 -6.89 -6.62 17.21
C ASN A 73 -5.53 -7.23 16.88
N PHE A 74 -5.61 -8.32 16.13
CA PHE A 74 -4.49 -8.94 15.48
C PHE A 74 -4.78 -9.09 13.99
N TYR A 75 -3.76 -8.91 13.16
CA TYR A 75 -3.85 -8.91 11.71
C TYR A 75 -2.70 -9.72 11.10
N LEU A 76 -3.02 -10.55 10.11
CA LEU A 76 -2.09 -11.24 9.23
C LEU A 76 -2.44 -10.98 7.78
N SER A 77 -1.44 -10.93 6.93
CA SER A 77 -1.63 -11.13 5.50
C SER A 77 -0.42 -11.80 4.87
N HIS A 78 -0.70 -12.47 3.77
CA HIS A 78 0.31 -13.06 2.91
C HIS A 78 -0.03 -12.74 1.45
N ASN A 79 1.00 -12.37 0.71
CA ASN A 79 0.95 -11.97 -0.68
C ASN A 79 1.83 -12.92 -1.50
N PHE A 80 1.19 -13.74 -2.32
CA PHE A 80 1.84 -14.42 -3.43
C PHE A 80 1.99 -13.38 -4.53
N HIS A 81 3.16 -12.76 -4.58
CA HIS A 81 3.46 -11.74 -5.57
C HIS A 81 4.02 -12.40 -6.84
N ILE A 82 4.28 -11.58 -7.85
CA ILE A 82 4.83 -12.04 -9.12
C ILE A 82 6.27 -12.55 -8.94
N SER A 83 6.71 -13.45 -9.81
CA SER A 83 8.09 -13.95 -9.87
C SER A 83 8.64 -14.51 -8.55
N ASP A 84 7.84 -15.35 -7.88
CA ASP A 84 8.19 -16.01 -6.60
C ASP A 84 8.54 -15.06 -5.45
N ILE A 85 8.19 -13.78 -5.59
CA ILE A 85 8.26 -12.81 -4.50
C ILE A 85 7.13 -13.12 -3.53
N GLU A 86 7.48 -13.28 -2.27
CA GLU A 86 6.50 -13.44 -1.19
C GLU A 86 6.57 -12.24 -0.26
N GLN A 87 5.41 -11.77 0.21
CA GLN A 87 5.34 -10.72 1.22
C GLN A 87 4.33 -11.07 2.30
N SER A 88 4.80 -11.07 3.56
CA SER A 88 3.97 -11.31 4.74
C SER A 88 3.91 -10.07 5.61
N TYR A 89 2.74 -9.81 6.19
CA TYR A 89 2.56 -8.71 7.13
C TYR A 89 1.83 -9.18 8.38
N PHE A 90 2.35 -8.78 9.52
CA PHE A 90 1.80 -9.05 10.85
C PHE A 90 1.56 -7.70 11.53
N ALA A 91 0.41 -7.55 12.20
CA ALA A 91 0.21 -6.42 13.10
C ALA A 91 -0.63 -6.79 14.33
N PHE A 92 -0.26 -6.20 15.47
CA PHE A 92 -1.02 -6.27 16.70
C PHE A 92 -1.29 -4.86 17.20
N GLY A 93 -2.52 -4.60 17.63
CA GLY A 93 -2.94 -3.27 18.05
C GLY A 93 -3.86 -3.28 19.24
N ASN A 94 -3.75 -2.26 20.09
CA ASN A 94 -4.62 -2.10 21.24
C ASN A 94 -4.77 -0.63 21.66
N ARG A 95 -5.83 -0.36 22.41
CA ARG A 95 -6.02 0.90 23.11
C ARG A 95 -5.03 1.07 24.26
N THR A 96 -4.65 2.32 24.48
CA THR A 96 -3.93 2.76 25.67
C THR A 96 -4.32 4.19 26.03
N LYS A 97 -4.05 4.61 27.27
CA LYS A 97 -4.21 6.01 27.66
C LYS A 97 -3.27 6.88 26.83
N ASN A 98 -3.76 8.04 26.40
CA ASN A 98 -2.93 8.97 25.66
C ASN A 98 -1.83 9.53 26.58
N ILE A 99 -0.59 9.56 26.09
CA ILE A 99 0.57 10.05 26.85
C ILE A 99 0.75 11.58 26.78
N PHE A 100 0.04 12.26 25.88
CA PHE A 100 0.11 13.71 25.64
C PHE A 100 -1.13 14.47 26.08
N LEU A 101 -2.28 13.79 26.16
CA LEU A 101 -3.60 14.39 26.36
C LEU A 101 -4.45 13.51 27.29
N ASP A 102 -5.48 14.08 27.92
CA ASP A 102 -6.49 13.29 28.65
C ASP A 102 -7.50 12.68 27.68
N SER A 103 -7.06 11.70 26.90
CA SER A 103 -7.87 11.00 25.89
C SER A 103 -7.41 9.55 25.71
N ASN A 104 -8.15 8.78 24.90
CA ASN A 104 -7.69 7.47 24.46
C ASN A 104 -6.76 7.59 23.25
N SER A 105 -5.84 6.65 23.15
CA SER A 105 -4.94 6.47 22.01
C SER A 105 -4.92 5.00 21.60
N TYR A 106 -4.31 4.73 20.46
CA TYR A 106 -4.14 3.38 19.94
C TYR A 106 -2.69 3.19 19.50
N TYR A 107 -2.09 2.06 19.89
CA TYR A 107 -0.77 1.68 19.42
C TYR A 107 -0.87 0.45 18.52
N VAL A 108 0.05 0.34 17.56
CA VAL A 108 0.19 -0.82 16.67
C VAL A 108 1.65 -1.20 16.57
N PHE A 109 1.95 -2.47 16.80
CA PHE A 109 3.22 -3.08 16.42
C PHE A 109 3.02 -3.83 15.11
N SER A 110 3.91 -3.65 14.13
CA SER A 110 3.82 -4.36 12.86
C SER A 110 5.17 -4.84 12.34
N LEU A 111 5.13 -5.90 11.53
CA LEU A 111 6.24 -6.49 10.81
C LEU A 111 5.82 -6.68 9.35
N ASN A 112 6.57 -6.12 8.42
CA ASN A 112 6.48 -6.35 6.98
C ASN A 112 7.74 -7.11 6.55
N TYR A 113 7.58 -8.31 6.01
CA TYR A 113 8.66 -9.15 5.52
C TYR A 113 8.43 -9.46 4.05
N LEU A 114 9.42 -9.21 3.20
CA LEU A 114 9.44 -9.62 1.82
C LEU A 114 10.65 -10.51 1.58
N SER A 115 10.43 -11.62 0.91
CA SER A 115 11.47 -12.57 0.53
C SER A 115 11.41 -12.90 -0.95
N LEU A 116 12.58 -13.11 -1.52
CA LEU A 116 12.78 -13.61 -2.87
C LEU A 116 13.94 -14.60 -2.81
N SER A 117 13.69 -15.84 -3.21
CA SER A 117 14.69 -16.91 -3.15
C SER A 117 14.91 -17.51 -4.53
N GLY A 118 15.98 -18.29 -4.68
CA GLY A 118 16.23 -19.04 -5.92
C GLY A 118 16.66 -18.18 -7.12
N LEU A 119 17.25 -17.00 -6.89
CA LEU A 119 17.82 -16.21 -7.97
C LEU A 119 19.10 -16.86 -8.49
N ASP A 120 19.19 -17.08 -9.81
CA ASP A 120 20.40 -17.59 -10.46
C ASP A 120 21.56 -16.61 -10.28
N ARG A 121 22.67 -17.09 -9.72
CA ARG A 121 23.97 -16.40 -9.80
C ARG A 121 24.58 -16.73 -11.15
N ARG A 122 24.88 -15.72 -11.96
CA ARG A 122 25.49 -15.87 -13.28
C ARG A 122 26.94 -15.42 -13.24
N SER A 123 27.82 -16.11 -13.95
CA SER A 123 29.27 -15.85 -13.97
C SER A 123 29.69 -14.49 -14.56
N GLY A 124 28.79 -13.83 -15.31
CA GLY A 124 29.10 -12.64 -16.11
C GLY A 124 29.85 -12.94 -17.42
N LEU A 125 30.27 -14.19 -17.66
CA LEU A 125 30.82 -14.61 -18.95
C LEU A 125 29.73 -14.58 -20.03
N ASN A 126 30.08 -14.21 -21.26
CA ASN A 126 29.16 -14.18 -22.41
C ASN A 126 27.92 -13.27 -22.26
N GLU A 127 27.93 -12.26 -21.38
CA GLU A 127 26.79 -11.34 -21.20
C GLU A 127 26.34 -10.64 -22.49
N LEU A 128 27.24 -10.48 -23.46
CA LEU A 128 26.95 -9.84 -24.75
C LEU A 128 26.47 -10.82 -25.83
N ASP A 129 26.49 -12.13 -25.58
CA ASP A 129 26.04 -13.14 -26.54
C ASP A 129 24.59 -13.55 -26.25
N PRO A 130 23.61 -13.09 -27.05
CA PRO A 130 22.20 -13.41 -26.84
C PRO A 130 21.88 -14.90 -27.09
N PHE A 131 22.78 -15.65 -27.72
CA PHE A 131 22.59 -17.08 -28.04
C PHE A 131 23.33 -18.02 -27.08
N SER A 132 24.23 -17.48 -26.24
CA SER A 132 24.98 -18.25 -25.24
C SER A 132 24.91 -17.56 -23.87
N PRO A 133 23.80 -17.73 -23.11
CA PRO A 133 23.65 -17.07 -21.82
C PRO A 133 24.76 -17.46 -20.86
N SER A 134 25.12 -16.51 -19.99
CA SER A 134 26.15 -16.73 -18.97
C SER A 134 25.87 -18.00 -18.13
N PRO A 135 26.87 -18.86 -17.88
CA PRO A 135 26.74 -20.01 -17.00
C PRO A 135 26.19 -19.64 -15.61
N VAL A 136 25.37 -20.52 -15.05
CA VAL A 136 24.88 -20.42 -13.66
C VAL A 136 25.92 -21.00 -12.71
N GLU A 137 26.29 -20.23 -11.67
CA GLU A 137 27.30 -20.56 -10.67
C GLU A 137 26.71 -20.69 -9.25
N GLY A 138 25.42 -21.04 -9.17
CA GLY A 138 24.68 -21.24 -7.93
C GLY A 138 23.50 -20.28 -7.82
N SER A 139 22.99 -20.08 -6.60
CA SER A 139 21.84 -19.22 -6.35
C SER A 139 22.06 -18.24 -5.20
N PHE A 140 21.25 -17.20 -5.16
CA PHE A 140 21.16 -16.26 -4.06
C PHE A 140 19.70 -15.85 -3.81
N GLY A 141 19.49 -15.02 -2.78
CA GLY A 141 18.18 -14.49 -2.44
C GLY A 141 18.25 -13.06 -1.93
N ALA A 142 17.10 -12.49 -1.68
CA ALA A 142 16.92 -11.19 -1.09
C ALA A 142 15.84 -11.23 0.01
N ASP A 143 16.11 -10.53 1.11
CA ASP A 143 15.26 -10.44 2.28
C ASP A 143 15.13 -8.99 2.71
N ASP A 144 13.90 -8.52 2.82
CA ASP A 144 13.58 -7.15 3.22
C ASP A 144 12.64 -7.19 4.44
N ILE A 145 12.99 -6.45 5.49
CA ILE A 145 12.23 -6.39 6.74
C ILE A 145 11.96 -4.93 7.11
N ALA A 146 10.72 -4.63 7.50
CA ALA A 146 10.37 -3.41 8.24
C ALA A 146 9.60 -3.75 9.52
N VAL A 147 10.16 -3.37 10.67
CA VAL A 147 9.48 -3.42 11.98
C VAL A 147 9.02 -2.02 12.33
N SER A 148 7.75 -1.86 12.69
CA SER A 148 7.19 -0.54 12.99
C SER A 148 6.42 -0.51 14.32
N PHE A 149 6.57 0.60 15.02
CA PHE A 149 5.68 1.01 16.12
C PHE A 149 4.90 2.25 15.68
N SER A 150 3.58 2.15 15.66
CA SER A 150 2.66 3.23 15.31
C SER A 150 1.86 3.67 16.53
N TYR A 151 1.59 4.97 16.62
CA TYR A 151 0.80 5.55 17.69
C TYR A 151 -0.15 6.60 17.12
N ALA A 152 -1.41 6.56 17.52
CA ALA A 152 -2.44 7.46 17.01
C ALA A 152 -3.43 7.87 18.09
N PHE A 153 -3.94 9.09 17.99
CA PHE A 153 -4.89 9.67 18.94
C PHE A 153 -5.76 10.75 18.29
N LEU A 154 -6.86 11.08 18.97
CA LEU A 154 -7.75 12.16 18.56
C LEU A 154 -7.44 13.44 19.34
N TYR A 155 -7.40 14.57 18.63
CA TYR A 155 -7.30 15.92 19.19
C TYR A 155 -8.31 16.82 18.45
N GLU A 156 -9.36 17.31 19.14
CA GLU A 156 -10.38 18.19 18.54
C GLU A 156 -10.99 17.67 17.22
N ASN A 157 -11.34 16.38 17.16
CA ASN A 157 -11.83 15.67 15.97
C ASN A 157 -10.80 15.50 14.84
N LEU A 158 -9.53 15.83 15.09
CA LEU A 158 -8.39 15.53 14.24
C LEU A 158 -7.75 14.22 14.71
N GLY A 159 -7.74 13.20 13.86
CA GLY A 159 -6.93 12.01 14.08
C GLY A 159 -5.49 12.32 13.70
N LEU A 160 -4.58 12.17 14.66
CA LEU A 160 -3.14 12.32 14.46
C LEU A 160 -2.49 10.96 14.65
N GLY A 161 -1.44 10.69 13.88
CA GLY A 161 -0.65 9.49 14.10
C GLY A 161 0.78 9.63 13.57
N PHE A 162 1.68 8.86 14.16
CA PHE A 162 3.04 8.71 13.71
C PHE A 162 3.49 7.25 13.79
N SER A 163 4.54 6.89 13.07
CA SER A 163 5.22 5.60 13.24
C SER A 163 6.72 5.75 13.21
N LEU A 164 7.41 4.96 14.02
CA LEU A 164 8.84 4.73 13.94
C LEU A 164 9.08 3.36 13.28
N LYS A 165 9.95 3.31 12.26
CA LYS A 165 10.29 2.10 11.54
C LYS A 165 11.78 1.80 11.61
N TYR A 166 12.13 0.54 11.85
CA TYR A 166 13.43 -0.01 11.52
C TYR A 166 13.30 -0.81 10.23
N ILE A 167 14.13 -0.49 9.23
CA ILE A 167 14.09 -1.08 7.90
C ILE A 167 15.45 -1.72 7.63
N SER A 168 15.48 -2.98 7.22
CA SER A 168 16.68 -3.67 6.77
C SER A 168 16.42 -4.34 5.43
N GLN A 169 17.42 -4.29 4.56
CA GLN A 169 17.44 -5.01 3.29
C GLN A 169 18.71 -5.84 3.20
N LYS A 170 18.58 -7.02 2.60
CA LYS A 170 19.67 -7.91 2.30
C LYS A 170 19.50 -8.45 0.89
N ILE A 171 20.57 -8.44 0.11
CA ILE A 171 20.66 -9.13 -1.17
C ILE A 171 22.01 -9.83 -1.25
N ASP A 172 21.97 -11.15 -1.46
CA ASP A 172 23.15 -12.01 -1.34
C ASP A 172 23.93 -11.71 -0.04
N ASN A 173 25.19 -11.26 -0.15
CA ASN A 173 26.07 -10.94 0.98
C ASN A 173 26.03 -9.44 1.37
N SER A 174 25.26 -8.61 0.67
CA SER A 174 25.14 -7.18 0.98
C SER A 174 23.94 -6.93 1.88
N ARG A 175 24.15 -6.15 2.94
CA ARG A 175 23.10 -5.75 3.88
C ARG A 175 23.20 -4.27 4.19
N GLY A 176 22.05 -3.64 4.39
CA GLY A 176 21.96 -2.31 4.98
C GLY A 176 20.70 -2.13 5.81
N ASP A 177 20.71 -1.12 6.66
CA ASP A 177 19.57 -0.76 7.49
C ASP A 177 19.46 0.76 7.71
N THR A 178 18.29 1.19 8.16
CA THR A 178 17.99 2.58 8.52
C THR A 178 16.78 2.66 9.44
N LEU A 179 16.64 3.80 10.10
CA LEU A 179 15.38 4.22 10.71
C LEU A 179 14.59 5.11 9.77
N ALA A 180 13.27 5.13 9.93
CA ALA A 180 12.36 6.04 9.25
C ALA A 180 11.19 6.45 10.15
N LEU A 181 10.57 7.57 9.79
CA LEU A 181 9.35 8.08 10.40
C LEU A 181 8.22 8.14 9.37
N ASP A 182 7.01 7.85 9.84
CA ASP A 182 5.77 8.17 9.15
C ASP A 182 4.97 9.13 10.01
N ILE A 183 4.26 10.05 9.37
CA ILE A 183 3.29 10.93 10.02
C ILE A 183 2.02 10.97 9.21
N GLY A 184 0.90 11.17 9.89
CA GLY A 184 -0.37 11.26 9.23
C GLY A 184 -1.42 11.99 10.04
N VAL A 185 -2.40 12.47 9.30
CA VAL A 185 -3.58 13.15 9.83
C VAL A 185 -4.82 12.69 9.07
N VAL A 186 -5.93 12.59 9.79
CA VAL A 186 -7.25 12.28 9.24
C VAL A 186 -8.30 13.15 9.91
N ARG A 187 -9.28 13.62 9.15
CA ARG A 187 -10.36 14.45 9.66
C ARG A 187 -11.67 14.13 8.97
N GLU A 188 -12.73 14.04 9.77
CA GLU A 188 -14.09 14.10 9.28
C GLU A 188 -14.51 15.57 9.05
N ILE A 189 -15.02 15.87 7.86
CA ILE A 189 -15.58 17.17 7.51
C ILE A 189 -17.02 17.02 7.00
N LYS A 190 -17.86 18.03 7.26
CA LYS A 190 -19.25 18.08 6.79
C LYS A 190 -19.42 19.20 5.76
N ILE A 191 -19.87 18.86 4.55
CA ILE A 191 -20.16 19.82 3.47
C ILE A 191 -21.60 19.60 3.02
N LYS A 192 -22.47 20.60 3.20
CA LYS A 192 -23.90 20.53 2.81
C LYS A 192 -24.59 19.25 3.34
N GLU A 193 -24.50 19.02 4.66
CA GLU A 193 -25.02 17.85 5.39
C GLU A 193 -24.39 16.49 5.02
N LYS A 194 -23.36 16.50 4.19
CA LYS A 194 -22.68 15.30 3.74
C LYS A 194 -21.34 15.15 4.43
N THR A 195 -21.11 13.99 5.04
CA THR A 195 -19.84 13.65 5.66
C THR A 195 -18.82 13.20 4.62
N TYR A 196 -17.61 13.76 4.70
CA TYR A 196 -16.44 13.33 3.95
C TYR A 196 -15.30 13.12 4.94
N ASN A 197 -14.48 12.12 4.71
CA ASN A 197 -13.26 11.92 5.45
C ASN A 197 -12.09 12.27 4.55
N ILE A 198 -11.15 13.06 5.07
CA ILE A 198 -9.96 13.49 4.36
C ILE A 198 -8.74 13.08 5.16
N ASP A 199 -7.71 12.62 4.49
CA ASP A 199 -6.45 12.28 5.11
C ASP A 199 -5.25 12.82 4.35
N PHE A 200 -4.17 13.05 5.09
CA PHE A 200 -2.85 13.34 4.54
C PHE A 200 -1.81 12.51 5.29
N GLY A 201 -0.85 11.97 4.56
CA GLY A 201 0.21 11.14 5.10
C GLY A 201 1.54 11.40 4.42
N ILE A 202 2.62 11.31 5.20
CA ILE A 202 3.99 11.28 4.70
C ILE A 202 4.65 10.05 5.29
N ASN A 203 5.12 9.14 4.43
CA ASN A 203 5.72 7.87 4.85
C ASN A 203 7.19 7.78 4.44
N ASN A 204 7.95 7.02 5.21
CA ASN A 204 9.35 6.66 4.94
C ASN A 204 10.30 7.87 4.99
N ILE A 205 10.07 8.81 5.91
CA ILE A 205 10.96 9.94 6.20
C ILE A 205 12.23 9.39 6.87
N GLY A 206 13.34 9.34 6.14
CA GLY A 206 14.60 8.82 6.68
C GLY A 206 15.78 9.10 5.77
N ARG A 207 16.98 8.80 6.27
CA ARG A 207 18.24 9.11 5.57
C ARG A 207 18.50 8.19 4.37
N GLY A 208 17.80 7.06 4.27
CA GLY A 208 18.10 6.04 3.27
C GLY A 208 19.01 4.94 3.78
N ILE A 209 19.14 3.87 3.03
CA ILE A 209 19.98 2.71 3.37
C ILE A 209 21.36 2.90 2.75
N LYS A 210 22.41 2.61 3.53
CA LYS A 210 23.78 2.54 3.00
C LYS A 210 24.04 1.10 2.57
N LEU A 211 24.34 0.91 1.29
CA LEU A 211 24.77 -0.37 0.73
C LEU A 211 26.21 -0.19 0.25
N GLN A 212 27.13 -0.94 0.85
CA GLN A 212 28.57 -0.76 0.65
C GLN A 212 28.99 0.70 0.95
N ASN A 213 29.39 1.46 -0.07
CA ASN A 213 29.86 2.85 0.07
C ASN A 213 28.79 3.91 -0.27
N GLU A 214 27.70 3.52 -0.93
CA GLU A 214 26.69 4.44 -1.43
C GLU A 214 25.43 4.45 -0.56
N ARG A 215 24.78 5.61 -0.47
CA ARG A 215 23.53 5.78 0.28
C ARG A 215 22.37 6.05 -0.66
N TYR A 216 21.40 5.15 -0.64
CA TYR A 216 20.19 5.21 -1.44
C TYR A 216 19.03 5.70 -0.59
N LYS A 217 18.27 6.69 -1.09
CA LYS A 217 17.14 7.25 -0.33
C LYS A 217 16.03 6.22 -0.16
N LEU A 218 15.28 6.34 0.93
CA LEU A 218 14.03 5.60 1.11
C LEU A 218 12.97 6.08 0.09
N PRO A 219 11.95 5.27 -0.20
CA PRO A 219 10.85 5.66 -1.07
C PRO A 219 9.87 6.55 -0.29
N LEU A 220 10.33 7.77 0.01
CA LEU A 220 9.51 8.81 0.64
C LEU A 220 8.26 9.03 -0.20
N SER A 221 7.10 8.96 0.45
CA SER A 221 5.82 9.16 -0.21
C SER A 221 4.98 10.23 0.47
N TYR A 222 4.23 10.96 -0.36
CA TYR A 222 3.18 11.87 0.05
C TYR A 222 1.84 11.28 -0.40
N ARG A 223 0.87 11.29 0.50
CA ARG A 223 -0.48 10.77 0.27
C ARG A 223 -1.50 11.82 0.69
N ALA A 224 -2.51 12.00 -0.14
CA ALA A 224 -3.70 12.78 0.19
C ALA A 224 -4.92 12.02 -0.32
N GLY A 225 -5.91 11.81 0.54
CA GLY A 225 -7.08 11.02 0.20
C GLY A 225 -8.38 11.61 0.70
N VAL A 226 -9.46 11.23 0.03
CA VAL A 226 -10.82 11.51 0.45
C VAL A 226 -11.65 10.25 0.26
N TRP A 227 -12.50 9.94 1.23
CA TRP A 227 -13.52 8.93 1.05
C TRP A 227 -14.84 9.34 1.67
N ARG A 228 -15.87 8.64 1.26
CA ARG A 228 -17.23 8.85 1.71
C ARG A 228 -18.00 7.55 1.73
N ASP A 229 -18.85 7.45 2.75
CA ASP A 229 -19.84 6.39 2.89
C ASP A 229 -21.19 6.85 2.35
N PHE A 230 -21.78 6.04 1.48
CA PHE A 230 -23.10 6.19 0.92
C PHE A 230 -24.01 5.13 1.56
N GLU A 231 -24.45 5.39 2.78
CA GLU A 231 -25.19 4.44 3.63
C GLU A 231 -26.38 3.80 2.92
N LYS A 232 -27.19 4.62 2.21
CA LYS A 232 -28.35 4.14 1.44
C LYS A 232 -28.01 3.03 0.44
N TYR A 233 -26.79 3.02 -0.08
CA TYR A 233 -26.34 2.06 -1.08
C TYR A 233 -25.31 1.10 -0.51
N GLU A 234 -25.03 1.12 0.80
CA GLU A 234 -23.95 0.36 1.46
C GLU A 234 -22.63 0.37 0.66
N LEU A 235 -22.32 1.53 0.07
CA LEU A 235 -21.19 1.74 -0.82
C LEU A 235 -20.25 2.77 -0.21
N ARG A 236 -18.96 2.52 -0.27
CA ARG A 236 -17.92 3.48 0.07
C ARG A 236 -17.11 3.78 -1.17
N ALA A 237 -16.83 5.05 -1.42
CA ALA A 237 -16.02 5.48 -2.55
C ALA A 237 -14.87 6.34 -2.07
N SER A 238 -13.70 6.17 -2.67
CA SER A 238 -12.51 6.92 -2.35
C SER A 238 -11.77 7.40 -3.58
N PHE A 239 -11.03 8.49 -3.38
CA PHE A 239 -10.06 9.01 -4.31
C PHE A 239 -8.78 9.37 -3.54
N THR A 240 -7.64 8.92 -4.06
CA THR A 240 -6.34 9.14 -3.44
C THR A 240 -5.32 9.61 -4.46
N VAL A 241 -4.50 10.59 -4.07
CA VAL A 241 -3.28 10.96 -4.77
C VAL A 241 -2.08 10.44 -3.97
N LEU A 242 -1.19 9.71 -4.62
CA LEU A 242 0.01 9.13 -4.02
C LEU A 242 1.24 9.50 -4.85
N LYS A 243 2.26 10.10 -4.24
CA LYS A 243 3.51 10.47 -4.92
C LYS A 243 4.71 9.92 -4.18
N TYR A 244 5.49 9.06 -4.83
CA TYR A 244 6.84 8.68 -4.40
C TYR A 244 7.88 9.66 -4.94
N ILE A 245 8.99 9.88 -4.25
CA ILE A 245 10.06 10.79 -4.72
C ILE A 245 10.71 10.38 -6.04
N ASP A 246 10.61 9.10 -6.40
CA ASP A 246 11.29 8.48 -7.53
C ASP A 246 10.35 8.04 -8.65
N ASN A 247 9.05 8.33 -8.53
CA ASN A 247 8.04 7.95 -9.52
C ASN A 247 7.03 9.08 -9.79
N TYR A 248 6.30 9.03 -10.89
CA TYR A 248 5.21 9.97 -11.15
C TYR A 248 4.05 9.82 -10.14
N PRO A 249 3.22 10.86 -9.93
CA PRO A 249 2.04 10.74 -9.08
C PRO A 249 1.08 9.66 -9.58
N TYR A 250 0.44 8.97 -8.63
CA TYR A 250 -0.65 8.04 -8.88
C TYR A 250 -1.98 8.67 -8.46
N PHE A 251 -2.99 8.48 -9.28
CA PHE A 251 -4.39 8.78 -8.99
C PHE A 251 -5.11 7.45 -8.82
N ILE A 252 -5.75 7.26 -7.66
CA ILE A 252 -6.33 5.98 -7.27
C ILE A 252 -7.79 6.19 -6.93
N ILE A 253 -8.66 5.40 -7.54
CA ILE A 253 -10.09 5.35 -7.19
C ILE A 253 -10.35 3.98 -6.58
N GLY A 254 -11.11 3.95 -5.47
CA GLY A 254 -11.53 2.72 -4.80
C GLY A 254 -13.03 2.71 -4.55
N LEU A 255 -13.65 1.53 -4.68
CA LEU A 255 -15.04 1.27 -4.37
C LEU A 255 -15.12 0.02 -3.48
N ASP A 256 -15.79 0.16 -2.34
CA ASP A 256 -16.12 -0.96 -1.46
C ASP A 256 -17.65 -1.03 -1.31
N LYS A 257 -18.22 -2.13 -1.78
CA LYS A 257 -19.66 -2.39 -1.72
C LYS A 257 -19.92 -3.55 -0.79
N ARG A 258 -20.63 -3.29 0.30
CA ARG A 258 -21.18 -4.33 1.15
C ARG A 258 -22.44 -4.89 0.48
N ILE A 259 -22.50 -6.21 0.34
CA ILE A 259 -23.63 -6.92 -0.27
C ILE A 259 -24.61 -7.35 0.81
N ASN A 260 -24.08 -7.76 1.96
CA ASN A 260 -24.82 -8.10 3.17
C ASN A 260 -23.87 -8.02 4.39
N SER A 261 -24.34 -8.42 5.57
CA SER A 261 -23.56 -8.34 6.80
C SER A 261 -22.27 -9.18 6.82
N PHE A 262 -22.15 -10.21 5.97
CA PHE A 262 -21.01 -11.13 5.97
C PHE A 262 -20.15 -11.04 4.70
N PHE A 263 -20.60 -10.37 3.63
CA PHE A 263 -19.92 -10.37 2.34
C PHE A 263 -19.82 -8.97 1.73
N SER A 264 -18.64 -8.67 1.21
CA SER A 264 -18.33 -7.42 0.52
C SER A 264 -17.52 -7.68 -0.75
N VAL A 265 -17.69 -6.82 -1.73
CA VAL A 265 -16.93 -6.81 -2.99
C VAL A 265 -16.25 -5.46 -3.15
N ARG A 266 -15.04 -5.48 -3.69
CA ARG A 266 -14.17 -4.31 -3.78
C ARG A 266 -13.52 -4.23 -5.14
N MET A 267 -13.35 -3.01 -5.63
CA MET A 267 -12.70 -2.72 -6.88
C MET A 267 -11.89 -1.45 -6.76
N GLY A 268 -10.76 -1.38 -7.47
CA GLY A 268 -9.93 -0.18 -7.53
C GLY A 268 -9.26 -0.01 -8.88
N TYR A 269 -8.87 1.22 -9.17
CA TYR A 269 -8.01 1.54 -10.31
C TYR A 269 -6.93 2.53 -9.90
N LYS A 270 -5.67 2.12 -10.05
CA LYS A 270 -4.47 2.91 -9.81
C LYS A 270 -3.89 3.36 -11.15
N TYR A 271 -3.96 4.66 -11.42
CA TYR A 271 -3.41 5.27 -12.63
C TYR A 271 -2.16 6.07 -12.31
N ARG A 272 -1.04 5.77 -12.96
CA ARG A 272 0.17 6.58 -12.89
C ARG A 272 0.10 7.71 -13.91
N PHE A 273 0.39 8.93 -13.48
CA PHE A 273 0.48 10.07 -14.39
C PHE A 273 1.56 9.82 -15.45
N TYR A 274 1.24 10.00 -16.72
CA TYR A 274 2.01 9.51 -17.89
C TYR A 274 1.96 7.98 -18.12
N GLY A 275 0.81 7.34 -17.89
CA GLY A 275 0.56 5.94 -18.25
C GLY A 275 1.10 4.89 -17.26
N ASN A 276 0.46 3.73 -17.19
CA ASN A 276 0.88 2.63 -16.31
C ASN A 276 1.93 1.75 -17.01
N GLU A 277 3.13 1.63 -16.43
CA GLU A 277 4.31 0.93 -17.04
C GLU A 277 4.10 -0.55 -17.42
N LEU A 278 3.09 -1.19 -16.85
CA LEU A 278 2.75 -2.60 -17.10
C LEU A 278 1.43 -2.72 -17.87
N GLY A 279 1.04 -1.64 -18.56
CA GLY A 279 -0.18 -1.54 -19.35
C GLY A 279 -1.43 -1.17 -18.55
N PHE A 280 -2.52 -0.93 -19.28
CA PHE A 280 -3.80 -0.48 -18.71
C PHE A 280 -4.33 -1.39 -17.60
N TRP A 281 -4.23 -2.70 -17.78
CA TRP A 281 -4.77 -3.70 -16.86
C TRP A 281 -4.03 -3.77 -15.53
N SER A 282 -2.76 -3.33 -15.48
CA SER A 282 -1.99 -3.32 -14.23
C SER A 282 -2.47 -2.27 -13.22
N GLY A 283 -3.35 -1.36 -13.65
CA GLY A 283 -4.02 -0.42 -12.77
C GLY A 283 -5.18 -1.04 -12.01
N PHE A 284 -5.79 -2.11 -12.52
CA PHE A 284 -7.00 -2.69 -11.95
C PHE A 284 -6.71 -3.48 -10.68
N SER A 285 -7.65 -3.47 -9.74
CA SER A 285 -7.62 -4.26 -8.52
C SER A 285 -9.03 -4.72 -8.19
N THR A 286 -9.16 -5.94 -7.68
CA THR A 286 -10.45 -6.47 -7.20
C THR A 286 -10.25 -7.30 -5.95
N GLY A 287 -11.31 -7.47 -5.17
CA GLY A 287 -11.27 -8.31 -4.00
C GLY A 287 -12.63 -8.56 -3.38
N ILE A 288 -12.63 -9.47 -2.42
CA ILE A 288 -13.79 -9.83 -1.63
C ILE A 288 -13.43 -9.80 -0.15
N GLY A 289 -14.42 -9.57 0.70
CA GLY A 289 -14.28 -9.61 2.15
C GLY A 289 -15.40 -10.44 2.76
N LEU A 290 -15.02 -11.32 3.68
CA LEU A 290 -15.89 -12.18 4.45
C LEU A 290 -15.81 -11.84 5.93
N VAL A 291 -16.95 -11.68 6.59
CA VAL A 291 -17.05 -11.38 8.01
C VAL A 291 -17.83 -12.47 8.71
N TYR A 292 -17.21 -13.08 9.72
CA TYR A 292 -17.85 -14.05 10.60
C TYR A 292 -17.47 -13.78 12.06
N ASN A 293 -18.43 -13.23 12.82
CA ASN A 293 -18.23 -12.84 14.21
C ASN A 293 -17.04 -11.87 14.39
N LYS A 294 -15.97 -12.34 15.01
CA LYS A 294 -14.75 -11.59 15.32
C LYS A 294 -13.68 -11.71 14.23
N PHE A 295 -13.93 -12.53 13.19
CA PHE A 295 -13.00 -12.80 12.10
C PHE A 295 -13.41 -12.06 10.83
N TYR A 296 -12.43 -11.45 10.19
CA TYR A 296 -12.56 -10.77 8.91
C TYR A 296 -11.49 -11.36 7.98
N ILE A 297 -11.91 -11.93 6.86
CA ILE A 297 -11.03 -12.53 5.87
C ILE A 297 -11.18 -11.73 4.58
N ASP A 298 -10.09 -11.22 4.05
CA ASP A 298 -10.11 -10.52 2.77
C ASP A 298 -9.18 -11.20 1.77
N TYR A 299 -9.60 -11.14 0.51
CA TYR A 299 -8.81 -11.61 -0.62
C TYR A 299 -8.74 -10.52 -1.68
N SER A 300 -7.57 -10.34 -2.29
CA SER A 300 -7.40 -9.43 -3.43
C SER A 300 -6.65 -10.10 -4.57
N LEU A 301 -7.07 -9.76 -5.80
CA LEU A 301 -6.43 -10.11 -7.05
C LEU A 301 -6.02 -8.83 -7.77
N ASN A 302 -4.73 -8.72 -8.11
CA ASN A 302 -4.16 -7.55 -8.77
C ASN A 302 -3.34 -7.99 -9.98
N PRO A 303 -3.72 -7.62 -11.22
CA PRO A 303 -2.92 -7.88 -12.41
C PRO A 303 -1.66 -7.01 -12.45
N TYR A 304 -0.58 -7.54 -13.02
CA TYR A 304 0.71 -6.86 -13.24
C TYR A 304 1.13 -6.93 -14.72
N GLY A 305 0.15 -6.91 -15.62
CA GLY A 305 0.39 -7.03 -17.06
C GLY A 305 0.98 -8.39 -17.42
N GLU A 306 2.03 -8.40 -18.23
CA GLU A 306 2.72 -9.63 -18.66
C GLU A 306 3.46 -10.35 -17.53
N LEU A 307 3.72 -9.67 -16.40
CA LEU A 307 4.36 -10.27 -15.24
C LEU A 307 3.44 -11.21 -14.45
N GLY A 308 2.15 -11.25 -14.80
CA GLY A 308 1.16 -12.13 -14.19
C GLY A 308 0.29 -11.45 -13.13
N TYR A 309 -0.04 -12.17 -12.07
CA TYR A 309 -1.01 -11.75 -11.07
C TYR A 309 -0.43 -11.86 -9.66
N SER A 310 -0.86 -10.94 -8.80
CA SER A 310 -0.58 -10.99 -7.37
C SER A 310 -1.86 -11.35 -6.63
N HIS A 311 -1.76 -12.34 -5.75
CA HIS A 311 -2.85 -12.86 -4.92
C HIS A 311 -2.53 -12.60 -3.45
N LYS A 312 -3.45 -11.95 -2.74
CA LYS A 312 -3.26 -11.63 -1.32
C LYS A 312 -4.43 -12.11 -0.51
N ILE A 313 -4.13 -12.73 0.61
CA ILE A 313 -5.09 -13.09 1.65
C ILE A 313 -4.75 -12.36 2.94
N SER A 314 -5.77 -11.93 3.67
CA SER A 314 -5.59 -11.37 5.00
C SER A 314 -6.63 -11.88 5.99
N LEU A 315 -6.26 -11.89 7.26
CA LEU A 315 -7.08 -12.26 8.39
C LEU A 315 -6.97 -11.18 9.46
N THR A 316 -8.10 -10.63 9.89
CA THR A 316 -8.21 -9.82 11.10
C THR A 316 -9.00 -10.58 12.14
N PHE A 317 -8.49 -10.61 13.37
CA PHE A 317 -9.21 -11.10 14.54
C PHE A 317 -9.34 -9.98 15.57
N LYS A 318 -10.58 -9.63 15.93
CA LYS A 318 -10.91 -8.56 16.88
C LYS A 318 -11.41 -9.15 18.19
N PHE A 319 -10.82 -8.78 19.33
CA PHE A 319 -11.21 -9.37 20.61
C PHE A 319 -11.27 -8.40 21.78
#